data_AF-A0A9E1PP16-F1
#
_entry.id   AF-A0A9E1PP16-F1
#
_cell.length_a   1.000
_cell.length_b   1.000
_cell.length_c   1.000
_cell.angle_alpha   90.00
_cell.angle_beta   90.00
_cell.angle_gamma   90.00
#
_symmetry.space_group_name_H-M   'P 1'
#
loop_
_entity.id
_entity.type
_entity.pdbx_description
1 polymer ?
#
loop_
_entity_poly.entity_id
_entity_poly.type
_entity_poly.pdbx_seq_one_letter_code
_entity_poly.pdbx_strand_id
1 'polypeptide(L)' 'MSEFYAGKTVFVTGASGYVGSALVSALNELPCRVVCHSRKPTKGDGWIDG' A
#
# COMPACT_ATOMS: atom_id res chain seq x y z
N MET A 1 -11.81 15.42 -3.99
CA MET A 1 -11.58 14.35 -2.99
C MET A 1 -10.18 13.74 -3.10
N SER A 2 -9.61 13.57 -4.30
CA SER A 2 -8.23 13.08 -4.52
C SER A 2 -7.15 13.99 -3.93
N GLU A 3 -7.37 15.31 -3.90
CA GLU A 3 -6.43 16.29 -3.32
C GLU A 3 -6.10 16.04 -1.85
N PHE A 4 -7.02 15.42 -1.09
CA PHE A 4 -6.76 15.12 0.31
C PHE A 4 -5.53 14.23 0.49
N TYR A 5 -5.27 13.31 -0.44
CA TYR A 5 -4.13 12.40 -0.38
C TYR A 5 -2.90 12.92 -1.12
N ALA A 6 -3.00 14.04 -1.83
CA ALA A 6 -1.90 14.59 -2.63
C ALA A 6 -0.66 14.87 -1.77
N GLY A 7 0.47 14.28 -2.17
CA GLY A 7 1.77 14.44 -1.50
C GLY A 7 1.87 13.79 -0.12
N LYS A 8 0.84 13.07 0.35
CA LYS A 8 0.87 12.37 1.64
C LYS A 8 1.54 11.00 1.51
N THR A 9 2.13 10.55 2.61
CA THR A 9 2.55 9.15 2.76
C THR A 9 1.52 8.41 3.60
N VAL A 10 0.99 7.31 3.08
CA VAL A 10 0.00 6.45 3.74
C VAL A 10 0.64 5.12 4.11
N PHE A 11 0.70 4.82 5.41
CA PHE A 11 1.24 3.57 5.93
C PHE A 11 0.11 2.56 6.16
N VAL A 12 0.14 1.44 5.42
CA VAL A 12 -0.90 0.41 5.47
C VAL A 12 -0.37 -0.83 6.17
N THR A 13 -0.98 -1.16 7.31
CA THR A 13 -0.71 -2.42 8.02
C THR A 13 -1.65 -3.52 7.52
N GLY A 14 -1.19 -4.78 7.53
CA GLY A 14 -1.98 -5.89 7.00
C GLY A 14 -2.24 -5.78 5.49
N ALA A 15 -1.41 -4.99 4.77
CA ALA A 15 -1.47 -4.78 3.33
C ALA A 15 -1.48 -6.09 2.51
N SER A 16 -0.95 -7.20 3.05
CA SER A 16 -0.97 -8.52 2.40
C SER A 16 -2.30 -9.27 2.53
N GLY A 17 -3.25 -8.77 3.33
CA GLY A 17 -4.56 -9.38 3.53
C GLY A 17 -5.55 -9.00 2.42
N TYR A 18 -6.71 -9.67 2.39
CA TYR A 18 -7.74 -9.42 1.38
C TYR A 18 -8.15 -7.93 1.32
N VAL A 19 -8.55 -7.36 2.46
CA VAL A 19 -8.94 -5.94 2.53
C VAL A 19 -7.74 -5.01 2.34
N GLY A 20 -6.59 -5.34 2.94
CA GLY A 20 -5.39 -4.52 2.86
C GLY A 20 -4.89 -4.34 1.42
N SER A 21 -4.90 -5.43 0.64
CA SER A 21 -4.49 -5.39 -0.76
C SER A 21 -5.45 -4.58 -1.63
N ALA A 22 -6.77 -4.72 -1.43
CA ALA A 22 -7.76 -3.90 -2.14
C ALA A 22 -7.62 -2.41 -1.81
N LEU A 23 -7.36 -2.07 -0.55
CA LEU A 23 -7.11 -0.69 -0.12
C LEU A 23 -5.83 -0.12 -0.76
N VAL A 24 -4.75 -0.90 -0.81
CA VAL A 24 -3.50 -0.49 -1.47
C VAL A 24 -3.74 -0.22 -2.96
N SER A 25 -4.49 -1.09 -3.66
CA SER A 25 -4.85 -0.87 -5.07
C SER A 25 -5.60 0.44 -5.27
N ALA A 26 -6.59 0.74 -4.42
CA ALA A 26 -7.33 2.00 -4.50
C ALA A 26 -6.46 3.24 -4.19
N LEU A 27 -5.54 3.13 -3.22
CA LEU A 27 -4.62 4.21 -2.87
C LEU A 27 -3.58 4.48 -3.96
N ASN A 28 -3.18 3.45 -4.73
CA ASN A 28 -2.23 3.60 -5.84
C ASN A 28 -2.81 4.40 -7.02
N GLU A 29 -4.13 4.57 -7.12
CA GLU A 29 -4.77 5.45 -8.11
C GLU A 29 -4.75 6.93 -7.69
N LEU A 30 -4.29 7.24 -6.48
CA LEU A 30 -4.25 8.57 -5.92
C LEU A 30 -2.82 9.14 -5.92
N PRO A 31 -2.65 10.48 -5.90
CA PRO A 31 -1.33 11.13 -5.90
C PRO A 31 -0.64 11.08 -4.52
N CYS A 32 -0.54 9.89 -3.93
CA CYS A 32 0.09 9.65 -2.63
C CYS A 32 1.17 8.58 -2.72
N ARG A 33 2.04 8.54 -1.72
CA ARG A 33 3.01 7.47 -1.53
C ARG A 33 2.41 6.43 -0.59
N VAL A 34 2.37 5.17 -1.01
CA VAL A 34 1.90 4.07 -0.16
C VAL A 34 3.09 3.27 0.37
N VAL A 35 3.10 2.99 1.67
CA VAL A 35 4.08 2.11 2.31
C VAL A 35 3.34 0.96 2.97
N CYS A 36 3.65 -0.26 2.56
CA CYS A 36 2.96 -1.47 3.00
C CYS A 36 3.76 -2.19 4.09
N HIS A 37 3.07 -2.68 5.12
CA HIS A 37 3.67 -3.53 6.15
C HIS A 37 2.76 -4.71 6.49
N SER A 38 3.32 -5.92 6.57
CA SER A 38 2.60 -7.15 6.91
C SER A 38 3.51 -8.21 7.50
N ARG A 39 2.98 -9.00 8.44
CA ARG A 39 3.70 -10.09 9.12
C ARG A 39 4.03 -11.28 8.21
N LYS A 40 3.30 -11.44 7.09
CA LYS A 40 3.58 -12.43 6.06
C LYS A 40 3.80 -11.71 4.72
N PRO A 41 4.88 -11.99 3.99
CA PRO A 41 5.07 -11.44 2.66
C PRO A 41 4.01 -12.00 1.70
N THR A 42 3.49 -11.15 0.81
CA THR A 42 2.64 -11.56 -0.31
C THR A 42 3.46 -12.43 -1.25
N LYS A 43 2.97 -13.63 -1.56
CA LYS A 43 3.63 -14.56 -2.48
C LYS A 43 3.42 -14.03 -3.91
N GLY A 44 4.33 -13.19 -4.39
CA GLY A 44 4.25 -12.57 -5.72
C GLY A 44 5.04 -11.27 -5.88
N ASP A 45 5.34 -10.58 -4.79
CA ASP A 45 6.07 -9.32 -4.84
C ASP A 45 7.53 -9.59 -4.50
N GLY A 46 8.37 -9.59 -5.52
CA GLY A 46 9.81 -9.68 -5.37
C GLY A 46 10.28 -8.67 -4.32
N TRP A 47 10.77 -9.20 -3.19
CA TRP A 47 11.63 -8.47 -2.28
C TRP A 47 12.84 -7.99 -3.09
N ILE A 48 12.88 -6.71 -3.45
CA ILE A 48 14.14 -6.01 -3.66
C ILE A 48 14.66 -5.65 -2.28
N ASP A 49 15.37 -6.59 -1.67
CA ASP A 49 16.10 -6.37 -0.44
C ASP A 49 17.24 -5.39 -0.71
N GLY A 50 17.36 -4.38 0.15
CA GLY A 50 18.60 -3.62 0.36
C GLY A 50 19.22 -4.07 1.67
#